data_AF-A0A5C5UTE7-F1
#
_entry.id   AF-A0A5C5UTE7-F1
#
_cell.length_a   1.000
_cell.length_b   1.000
_cell.length_c   1.000
_cell.angle_alpha   90.00
_cell.angle_beta   90.00
_cell.angle_gamma   90.00
#
_symmetry.space_group_name_H-M   'P 1'
#
loop_
_entity.id
_entity.type
_entity.pdbx_description
1 polymer ?
#
loop_
_entity_poly.entity_id
_entity_poly.type
_entity_poly.pdbx_seq_one_letter_code
_entity_poly.pdbx_strand_id
1 'polypeptide(L)'
;MITLRHLLSPAQQTTAQAIARLREEQPLVLRAAASLIANPCSLAQPRHDWLPPTIELPGTPRLTLEISRSRVTPHLTSRLRAWSPDETLLHPPAFLLKLRVLGGGDRGTARNWVRAMLPDLAPHTLHELIDAPTPTFHLILDARFHPLTSPYWLFQGQLAA
;
A
#
# COMPACT_ATOMS: atom_id res chain seq x y z
N MET A 1 -6.30 -42.51 17.35
CA MET A 1 -6.97 -41.20 17.12
C MET A 1 -6.12 -40.40 16.13
N ILE A 2 -6.50 -40.38 14.85
CA ILE A 2 -5.80 -39.65 13.80
C ILE A 2 -6.56 -38.35 13.61
N THR A 3 -5.99 -37.22 14.03
CA THR A 3 -6.53 -35.90 13.74
C THR A 3 -6.35 -35.61 12.25
N LEU A 4 -7.44 -35.77 11.50
CA LEU A 4 -7.63 -35.25 10.14
C LEU A 4 -7.61 -33.71 10.20
N ARG A 5 -6.41 -33.11 10.34
CA ARG A 5 -6.16 -31.76 9.84
C ARG A 5 -6.16 -31.87 8.32
N HIS A 6 -7.36 -31.81 7.77
CA HIS A 6 -7.62 -31.82 6.35
C HIS A 6 -6.64 -30.90 5.63
N LEU A 7 -5.98 -31.49 4.65
CA LEU A 7 -5.27 -30.85 3.57
C LEU A 7 -6.20 -29.82 2.92
N LEU A 8 -6.18 -28.58 3.41
CA LEU A 8 -6.59 -27.45 2.60
C LEU A 8 -5.55 -27.36 1.50
N SER A 9 -5.91 -27.92 0.35
CA SER A 9 -5.20 -27.70 -0.90
C SER A 9 -4.98 -26.18 -1.05
N PRO A 10 -3.75 -25.69 -1.31
CA PRO A 10 -3.47 -24.26 -1.42
C PRO A 10 -4.23 -23.55 -2.55
N ALA A 11 -5.01 -24.30 -3.35
CA ALA A 11 -5.69 -23.84 -4.55
C ALA A 11 -7.03 -23.10 -4.33
N GLN A 12 -7.52 -22.93 -3.09
CA GLN A 12 -8.81 -22.25 -2.85
C GLN A 12 -8.83 -21.32 -1.63
N GLN A 13 -7.70 -20.72 -1.25
CA GLN A 13 -7.72 -19.70 -0.20
C GLN A 13 -8.33 -18.40 -0.73
N THR A 14 -9.40 -17.92 -0.10
CA THR A 14 -10.00 -16.63 -0.47
C THR A 14 -9.06 -15.47 -0.13
N THR A 15 -9.19 -14.35 -0.84
CA THR A 15 -8.42 -13.11 -0.58
C THR A 15 -8.48 -12.69 0.90
N ALA A 16 -9.67 -12.76 1.50
CA ALA A 16 -9.87 -12.40 2.91
C ALA A 16 -9.10 -13.34 3.86
N GLN A 17 -9.15 -14.66 3.61
CA GLN A 17 -8.39 -15.63 4.40
C GLN A 17 -6.88 -15.48 4.22
N ALA A 18 -6.42 -15.13 3.02
CA ALA A 18 -5.00 -14.87 2.76
C ALA A 18 -4.52 -13.63 3.55
N ILE A 19 -5.29 -12.54 3.54
CA ILE A 19 -4.98 -11.32 4.30
C ILE A 19 -4.99 -11.59 5.80
N ALA A 20 -5.99 -12.31 6.32
CA ALA A 20 -6.08 -12.66 7.74
C ALA A 20 -4.85 -13.48 8.19
N ARG A 21 -4.48 -14.50 7.40
CA ARG A 21 -3.30 -15.31 7.66
C ARG A 21 -2.01 -14.48 7.69
N LEU A 22 -1.82 -13.56 6.74
CA LEU A 22 -0.66 -12.66 6.75
C LEU A 22 -0.60 -11.82 8.04
N ARG A 23 -1.75 -11.36 8.55
CA ARG A 23 -1.81 -10.58 9.79
C ARG A 23 -1.46 -11.42 11.03
N GLU A 24 -1.89 -12.67 11.05
CA GLU A 24 -1.59 -13.61 12.14
C GLU A 24 -0.13 -14.05 12.13
N GLU A 25 0.38 -14.43 10.96
CA GLU A 25 1.72 -15.03 10.83
C GLU A 25 2.85 -14.00 10.77
N GLN A 26 2.57 -12.78 10.28
CA GLN A 26 3.62 -11.78 9.98
C GLN A 26 3.44 -10.43 10.71
N PRO A 27 3.06 -10.39 12.00
CA PRO A 27 2.73 -9.14 12.69
C PRO A 27 3.93 -8.18 12.79
N LEU A 28 5.16 -8.70 12.87
CA LEU A 28 6.36 -7.88 12.96
C LEU A 28 6.65 -7.13 11.66
N VAL A 29 6.48 -7.80 10.51
CA VAL A 29 6.69 -7.19 9.18
C VAL A 29 5.64 -6.10 8.94
N LEU A 30 4.38 -6.35 9.29
CA LEU A 30 3.31 -5.37 9.14
C LEU A 30 3.52 -4.15 10.05
N ARG A 31 3.95 -4.35 11.31
CA ARG A 31 4.30 -3.25 12.22
C ARG A 31 5.49 -2.44 11.74
N ALA A 32 6.51 -3.10 11.17
CA ALA A 32 7.66 -2.41 10.57
C ALA A 32 7.22 -1.51 9.40
N ALA A 33 6.38 -2.03 8.50
CA ALA A 33 5.83 -1.26 7.38
C ALA A 33 5.00 -0.07 7.87
N ALA A 34 4.09 -0.27 8.83
CA ALA A 34 3.29 0.81 9.41
C ALA A 34 4.18 1.89 10.07
N SER A 35 5.24 1.46 10.78
CA SER A 35 6.19 2.38 11.41
C SER A 35 6.96 3.20 10.38
N LEU A 36 7.40 2.60 9.27
CA LEU A 36 8.05 3.34 8.17
C LEU A 36 7.09 4.36 7.53
N ILE A 37 5.84 3.96 7.28
CA ILE A 37 4.81 4.83 6.69
C ILE A 37 4.52 6.04 7.59
N ALA A 38 4.43 5.83 8.91
CA ALA A 38 4.15 6.89 9.86
C ALA A 38 5.37 7.75 10.22
N ASN A 39 6.59 7.30 9.91
CA ASN A 39 7.79 8.04 10.26
C ASN A 39 7.95 9.27 9.35
N PRO A 40 8.03 10.50 9.90
CA PRO A 40 8.12 11.73 9.11
C PRO A 40 9.42 11.82 8.30
N CYS A 41 10.51 11.22 8.78
CA CYS A 41 11.85 11.34 8.17
C CYS A 41 12.22 10.14 7.30
N SER A 42 11.69 8.94 7.55
CA SER A 42 12.10 7.72 6.83
C SER A 42 11.79 7.72 5.33
N LEU A 43 10.88 8.59 4.88
CA LEU A 43 10.41 8.64 3.49
C LEU A 43 10.63 10.00 2.82
N ALA A 44 11.25 10.96 3.51
CA ALA A 44 11.63 12.23 2.89
C ALA A 44 12.83 11.98 1.98
N GLN A 45 12.73 12.31 0.69
CA GLN A 45 13.84 12.23 -0.28
C GLN A 45 14.81 13.41 -0.06
N PRO A 46 15.89 13.27 0.72
CA PRO A 46 16.69 14.43 1.11
C PRO A 46 17.69 14.80 0.02
N ARG A 47 17.94 13.89 -0.94
CA ARG A 47 19.02 13.94 -1.94
C ARG A 47 18.67 13.14 -3.20
N HIS A 48 19.36 13.43 -4.29
CA HIS A 48 19.17 12.82 -5.62
C HIS A 48 19.58 11.35 -5.70
N ASP A 49 20.41 10.86 -4.77
CA ASP A 49 20.83 9.47 -4.62
C ASP A 49 19.98 8.67 -3.61
N TRP A 50 18.90 9.26 -3.11
CA TRP A 50 18.06 8.61 -2.12
C TRP A 50 17.37 7.37 -2.70
N LEU A 51 17.61 6.24 -2.04
CA LEU A 51 16.87 5.01 -2.31
C LEU A 51 15.70 4.91 -1.33
N PRO A 52 14.50 4.57 -1.82
CA PRO A 52 13.37 4.29 -0.96
C PRO A 52 13.65 3.13 -0.02
N PRO A 53 13.23 3.21 1.26
CA PRO A 53 13.38 2.09 2.16
C PRO A 53 12.60 0.89 1.66
N THR A 54 13.21 -0.28 1.82
CA THR A 54 12.64 -1.56 1.44
C THR A 54 12.41 -2.44 2.66
N ILE A 55 11.39 -3.28 2.58
CA ILE A 55 11.09 -4.34 3.54
C ILE A 55 11.03 -5.65 2.77
N GLU A 56 11.77 -6.66 3.22
CA GLU A 56 11.60 -8.02 2.72
C GLU A 56 10.29 -8.62 3.22
N LEU A 57 9.50 -9.17 2.30
CA LEU A 57 8.26 -9.84 2.61
C LEU A 57 8.53 -11.35 2.65
N PRO A 58 8.29 -12.01 3.80
CA PRO A 58 8.53 -13.45 3.94
C PRO A 58 7.58 -14.26 3.07
N GLY A 59 8.03 -15.45 2.67
CA GLY A 59 7.25 -16.36 1.84
C GLY A 59 7.96 -16.72 0.53
N THR A 60 7.24 -17.50 -0.28
CA THR A 60 7.69 -17.96 -1.59
C THR A 60 6.63 -17.63 -2.64
N PRO A 61 6.95 -16.87 -3.69
CA PRO A 61 8.27 -16.27 -3.97
C PRO A 61 8.62 -15.15 -2.98
N ARG A 62 9.93 -14.89 -2.80
CA ARG A 62 10.39 -13.75 -2.01
C ARG A 62 9.96 -12.46 -2.71
N LEU A 63 9.33 -11.57 -1.95
CA LEU A 63 8.93 -10.25 -2.42
C LEU A 63 9.63 -9.18 -1.60
N THR A 64 9.78 -8.00 -2.19
CA THR A 64 10.33 -6.83 -1.52
C THR A 64 9.34 -5.70 -1.68
N LEU A 65 8.91 -5.11 -0.57
CA LEU A 65 8.12 -3.90 -0.57
C LEU A 65 9.04 -2.69 -0.54
N GLU A 66 8.93 -1.85 -1.56
CA GLU A 66 9.50 -0.52 -1.60
C GLU A 66 8.43 0.51 -1.22
N ILE A 67 8.78 1.42 -0.32
CA ILE A 67 7.87 2.44 0.21
C ILE A 67 8.44 3.81 -0.12
N SER A 68 7.66 4.67 -0.77
CA SER A 68 8.01 6.07 -0.96
C SER A 68 6.84 6.99 -0.65
N ARG A 69 7.14 8.18 -0.14
CA ARG A 69 6.13 9.18 0.22
C ARG A 69 6.57 10.55 -0.26
N SER A 70 5.72 11.24 -0.99
CA SER A 70 5.95 12.60 -1.43
C SER A 70 4.86 13.53 -0.91
N ARG A 71 5.13 14.84 -0.84
CA ARG A 71 4.09 15.82 -0.54
C ARG A 71 3.12 15.89 -1.71
N VAL A 72 1.83 15.98 -1.41
CA VAL A 72 0.85 16.26 -2.46
C VAL A 72 1.12 17.63 -3.08
N THR A 73 0.98 17.73 -4.39
CA THR A 73 1.16 19.00 -5.09
C THR A 73 -0.10 19.87 -4.94
N PRO A 74 0.00 21.20 -5.12
CA PRO A 74 -1.18 22.07 -5.17
C PRO A 74 -2.20 21.62 -6.22
N HIS A 75 -1.72 21.14 -7.38
CA HIS A 75 -2.58 20.61 -8.43
C HIS A 75 -3.38 19.37 -7.98
N LEU A 76 -2.70 18.41 -7.34
CA LEU A 76 -3.35 17.21 -6.80
C LEU A 76 -4.37 17.57 -5.71
N THR A 77 -4.02 18.51 -4.83
CA THR A 77 -4.91 19.03 -3.79
C THR A 77 -6.18 19.66 -4.37
N SER A 78 -6.05 20.48 -5.42
CA SER A 78 -7.22 21.09 -6.08
C SER A 78 -8.13 20.05 -6.72
N ARG A 79 -7.57 19.01 -7.35
CA ARG A 79 -8.37 17.92 -7.96
C ARG A 79 -9.08 17.07 -6.90
N LEU A 80 -8.43 16.77 -5.78
CA LEU A 80 -9.06 16.08 -4.64
C LEU A 80 -10.19 16.91 -4.03
N ARG A 81 -9.95 18.22 -3.81
CA ARG A 81 -10.97 19.15 -3.30
C ARG A 81 -12.19 19.22 -4.21
N ALA A 82 -11.99 19.22 -5.53
CA ALA A 82 -13.09 19.25 -6.48
C ALA A 82 -13.90 17.94 -6.48
N TRP A 83 -13.29 16.81 -6.10
CA TRP A 83 -13.93 15.51 -6.07
C TRP A 83 -14.64 15.21 -4.74
N SER A 84 -13.99 15.49 -3.61
CA SER A 84 -14.53 15.31 -2.27
C SER A 84 -14.22 16.54 -1.41
N PRO A 85 -15.01 17.62 -1.54
CA PRO A 85 -14.75 18.89 -0.87
C PRO A 85 -14.82 18.75 0.65
N ASP A 86 -15.81 18.03 1.18
CA ASP A 86 -16.04 17.89 2.62
C ASP A 86 -14.92 17.10 3.31
N GLU A 87 -14.52 15.95 2.75
CA GLU A 87 -13.41 15.15 3.27
C GLU A 87 -12.10 15.94 3.18
N THR A 88 -11.86 16.63 2.06
CA THR A 88 -10.65 17.44 1.87
C THR A 88 -10.57 18.62 2.85
N LEU A 89 -11.72 19.18 3.25
CA LEU A 89 -11.77 20.26 4.25
C LEU A 89 -11.49 19.74 5.66
N LEU A 90 -12.06 18.59 6.03
CA LEU A 90 -11.84 17.96 7.34
C LEU A 90 -10.44 17.35 7.46
N HIS A 91 -9.95 16.77 6.37
CA HIS A 91 -8.67 16.09 6.26
C HIS A 91 -7.88 16.62 5.06
N PRO A 92 -7.10 17.70 5.24
CA PRO A 92 -6.28 18.24 4.17
C PRO A 92 -5.26 17.20 3.68
N PRO A 93 -5.23 16.89 2.36
CA PRO A 93 -4.28 15.93 1.82
C PRO A 93 -2.87 16.47 2.01
N ALA A 94 -1.97 15.62 2.49
CA ALA A 94 -0.61 16.00 2.83
C ALA A 94 0.43 15.18 2.07
N PHE A 95 0.14 13.90 1.85
CA PHE A 95 1.09 12.97 1.25
C PHE A 95 0.47 12.07 0.19
N LEU A 96 1.26 11.76 -0.83
CA LEU A 96 1.06 10.62 -1.71
C LEU A 96 1.97 9.50 -1.23
N LEU A 97 1.40 8.35 -0.89
CA LEU A 97 2.13 7.13 -0.56
C LEU A 97 2.15 6.20 -1.77
N LYS A 98 3.34 5.77 -2.18
CA LYS A 98 3.58 4.79 -3.24
C LYS A 98 4.19 3.54 -2.63
N LEU A 99 3.56 2.40 -2.93
CA LEU A 99 3.96 1.07 -2.49
C LEU A 99 4.24 0.24 -3.72
N ARG A 100 5.50 -0.17 -3.93
CA ARG A 100 5.90 -1.00 -5.06
C ARG A 100 6.35 -2.36 -4.56
N VAL A 101 5.75 -3.43 -5.06
CA VAL A 101 6.07 -4.81 -4.66
C VAL A 101 6.91 -5.47 -5.75
N LEU A 102 8.20 -5.64 -5.47
CA LEU A 102 9.19 -6.24 -6.35
C LEU A 102 9.28 -7.76 -6.09
N GLY A 103 9.73 -8.52 -7.10
CA GLY A 103 10.00 -9.96 -6.99
C GLY A 103 9.15 -10.82 -7.93
N GLY A 104 9.19 -12.14 -7.73
CA GLY A 104 8.59 -13.13 -8.64
C GLY A 104 7.12 -13.49 -8.39
N GLY A 105 6.41 -12.72 -7.55
CA GLY A 105 5.02 -13.00 -7.16
C GLY A 105 4.00 -12.43 -8.14
N ASP A 106 2.79 -12.99 -8.12
CA ASP A 106 1.66 -12.42 -8.87
C ASP A 106 1.11 -11.14 -8.19
N ARG A 107 0.33 -10.37 -8.95
CA ARG A 107 -0.32 -9.14 -8.45
C ARG A 107 -1.28 -9.41 -7.28
N GLY A 108 -1.91 -10.59 -7.25
CA GLY A 108 -2.84 -10.97 -6.18
C GLY A 108 -2.13 -11.07 -4.83
N THR A 109 -0.97 -11.71 -4.81
CA THR A 109 -0.10 -11.86 -3.64
C THR A 109 0.41 -10.50 -3.17
N ALA A 110 0.88 -9.66 -4.10
CA ALA A 110 1.28 -8.28 -3.80
C ALA A 110 0.12 -7.47 -3.17
N ARG A 111 -1.08 -7.59 -3.73
CA ARG A 111 -2.28 -6.91 -3.23
C ARG A 111 -2.66 -7.39 -1.83
N ASN A 112 -2.56 -8.69 -1.55
CA ASN A 112 -2.84 -9.24 -0.22
C ASN A 112 -1.88 -8.69 0.83
N TRP A 113 -0.59 -8.59 0.51
CA TRP A 113 0.40 -7.96 1.39
C TRP A 113 0.06 -6.50 1.70
N VAL A 114 -0.22 -5.70 0.68
CA VAL A 114 -0.58 -4.28 0.87
C VAL A 114 -1.86 -4.11 1.69
N ARG A 115 -2.89 -4.94 1.43
CA ARG A 115 -4.14 -4.95 2.21
C ARG A 115 -3.96 -5.49 3.64
N ALA A 116 -2.99 -6.37 3.87
CA ALA A 116 -2.66 -6.81 5.22
C ALA A 116 -2.02 -5.69 6.04
N MET A 117 -1.16 -4.87 5.42
CA MET A 117 -0.46 -3.74 6.05
C MET A 117 -1.35 -2.54 6.34
N LEU A 118 -2.33 -2.30 5.48
CA LEU A 118 -3.27 -1.18 5.59
C LEU A 118 -4.67 -1.75 5.88
N PRO A 119 -4.97 -2.09 7.14
CA PRO A 119 -6.29 -2.59 7.51
C PRO A 119 -7.35 -1.49 7.36
N ASP A 120 -8.59 -1.93 7.16
CA ASP A 120 -9.80 -1.09 7.24
C ASP A 120 -9.83 0.11 6.30
N LEU A 121 -9.10 0.05 5.18
CA LEU A 121 -9.18 1.07 4.14
C LEU A 121 -10.59 1.13 3.57
N ALA A 122 -11.16 2.34 3.60
CA ALA A 122 -12.40 2.65 2.91
C ALA A 122 -12.30 2.32 1.40
N PRO A 123 -13.44 2.07 0.73
CA PRO A 123 -13.50 2.00 -0.72
C PRO A 123 -12.82 3.23 -1.35
N HIS A 124 -12.26 3.05 -2.55
CA HIS A 124 -11.59 4.14 -3.29
C HIS A 124 -10.42 4.82 -2.56
N THR A 125 -9.76 4.13 -1.63
CA THR A 125 -8.58 4.67 -0.94
C THR A 125 -7.26 4.11 -1.51
N LEU A 126 -7.26 2.83 -1.88
CA LEU A 126 -6.09 2.13 -2.42
C LEU A 126 -6.27 1.89 -3.92
N HIS A 127 -5.32 2.38 -4.71
CA HIS A 127 -5.36 2.30 -6.16
C HIS A 127 -4.17 1.53 -6.70
N GLU A 128 -4.42 0.37 -7.30
CA GLU A 128 -3.38 -0.37 -8.03
C GLU A 128 -3.24 0.18 -9.44
N LEU A 129 -2.01 0.54 -9.84
CA LEU A 129 -1.70 0.90 -11.22
C LEU A 129 -1.58 -0.37 -12.06
N ILE A 130 -2.64 -0.71 -12.77
CA ILE A 130 -2.74 -1.97 -13.53
C ILE A 130 -1.73 -1.99 -14.68
N ASP A 131 -1.47 -0.83 -15.30
CA ASP A 131 -0.55 -0.66 -16.42
C ASP A 131 0.93 -0.62 -15.99
N ALA A 132 1.22 -0.58 -14.67
CA ALA A 132 2.60 -0.60 -14.19
C ALA A 132 3.20 -2.01 -14.33
N PRO A 133 4.45 -2.16 -14.80
CA PRO A 133 5.09 -3.48 -15.00
C PRO A 133 5.26 -4.24 -13.67
N THR A 134 5.42 -3.50 -12.58
CA THR A 134 5.51 -4.02 -11.22
C THR A 134 4.25 -3.64 -10.44
N PRO A 135 3.67 -4.54 -9.61
CA PRO A 135 2.54 -4.20 -8.75
C PRO A 135 2.84 -2.94 -7.94
N THR A 136 2.11 -1.87 -8.24
CA THR A 136 2.33 -0.53 -7.68
C THR A 136 1.00 0.02 -7.20
N PHE A 137 0.98 0.49 -5.96
CA PHE A 137 -0.21 0.97 -5.29
C PHE A 137 -0.02 2.41 -4.81
N HIS A 138 -1.05 3.23 -5.01
CA HIS A 138 -1.11 4.61 -4.55
C HIS A 138 -2.26 4.83 -3.59
N LEU A 139 -2.03 5.67 -2.59
CA LEU A 139 -3.05 6.24 -1.73
C LEU A 139 -2.64 7.64 -1.25
N ILE A 140 -3.63 8.46 -0.94
CA ILE A 140 -3.43 9.79 -0.37
C ILE A 140 -3.57 9.70 1.14
N LEU A 141 -2.72 10.42 1.87
CA LEU A 141 -2.77 10.52 3.32
C LEU A 141 -2.91 11.98 3.76
N ASP A 142 -3.63 12.21 4.87
CA ASP A 142 -3.57 13.50 5.58
C ASP A 142 -2.26 13.66 6.37
N ALA A 143 -2.10 14.80 7.07
CA ALA A 143 -0.91 15.08 7.87
C ALA A 143 -0.74 14.15 9.10
N ARG A 144 -1.79 13.43 9.47
CA ARG A 144 -1.81 12.43 10.55
C ARG A 144 -1.68 11.00 10.02
N PHE A 145 -1.39 10.83 8.74
CA PHE A 145 -1.29 9.54 8.06
C PHE A 145 -2.60 8.75 7.97
N HIS A 146 -3.74 9.43 8.08
CA HIS A 146 -5.02 8.81 7.76
C HIS A 146 -5.18 8.69 6.25
N PRO A 147 -5.51 7.49 5.73
CA PRO A 147 -5.85 7.30 4.33
C PRO A 147 -7.10 8.08 3.94
N LEU A 148 -7.04 8.78 2.81
CA LEU A 148 -8.15 9.56 2.25
C LEU A 148 -8.70 8.87 1.01
N THR A 149 -10.02 8.96 0.82
CA THR A 149 -10.62 8.47 -0.42
C THR A 149 -10.19 9.35 -1.59
N SER A 150 -10.07 8.75 -2.77
CA SER A 150 -9.65 9.44 -3.97
C SER A 150 -10.13 8.74 -5.24
N PRO A 151 -10.32 9.44 -6.36
CA PRO A 151 -10.70 8.81 -7.61
C PRO A 151 -9.48 8.22 -8.33
N TYR A 152 -9.66 7.04 -8.94
CA TYR A 152 -8.59 6.32 -9.64
C TYR A 152 -7.87 7.16 -10.71
N TRP A 153 -8.60 8.03 -11.40
CA TRP A 153 -8.04 8.88 -12.47
C TRP A 153 -6.98 9.88 -11.98
N LEU A 154 -6.84 10.11 -10.67
CA LEU A 154 -5.74 10.95 -10.15
C LEU A 154 -4.37 10.36 -10.39
N PHE A 155 -4.27 9.04 -10.50
CA PHE A 155 -3.00 8.34 -10.60
C PHE A 155 -2.68 7.92 -12.04
N GLN A 156 -3.57 8.21 -12.99
CA GLN A 156 -3.33 8.01 -14.42
C GLN A 156 -2.18 8.91 -14.87
N GLY A 157 -1.13 8.31 -15.46
CA GLY A 157 0.09 9.03 -15.87
C GLY A 157 1.19 9.09 -14.82
N GLN A 158 0.99 8.57 -13.60
CA GLN A 158 2.04 8.49 -12.57
C GLN A 158 2.96 7.26 -12.69
N LEU A 159 3.06 6.68 -13.89
CA LEU A 159 3.87 5.49 -14.17
C LEU A 159 5.37 5.76 -14.22
N ALA A 160 5.77 7.04 -14.34
CA ALA A 160 7.16 7.46 -14.50
C ALA A 160 7.57 8.39 -13.34
N ALA A 161 8.03 7.78 -12.25
CA ALA A 161 8.87 8.42 -11.23
C ALA A 161 9.63 7.32 -10.48
#